data_AF-A0A7V4ELM7-F1
#
_entry.id   AF-A0A7V4ELM7-F1
#
_cell.length_a   1.000
_cell.length_b   1.000
_cell.length_c   1.000
_cell.angle_alpha   90.00
_cell.angle_beta   90.00
_cell.angle_gamma   90.00
#
_symmetry.space_group_name_H-M   'P 1'
#
loop_
_entity.id
_entity.type
_entity.pdbx_description
1 polymer ?
#
loop_
_entity_poly.entity_id
_entity_poly.type
_entity_poly.pdbx_seq_one_letter_code
_entity_poly.pdbx_strand_id
1 'polypeptide(L)'
;PPEEQIPGENYKPGARLKVFVKEVRIASKGPEVVLSRTSDEILKKIFYLEIPEISNGLIEIKSVAREAGSRSKVAVYSDSENVDPIGSCVGQRGARIQTIISELGGEKIDIIEYDSDPVKFIANALSPAKVIAIDINEKEKKAVVTVNSDQFSLAIGKNGQNVRLAAHLAGWKIDILENKKSVKDEALDENEIPEGEDADIEESGMEAENVEAVKEE
;
A
#
# COMPACT_ATOMS: atom_id res chain seq x y z
N PRO A 1 30.55 3.16 14.29
CA PRO A 1 30.69 4.65 14.28
C PRO A 1 29.29 5.28 14.41
N PRO A 2 29.15 6.56 14.80
CA PRO A 2 27.84 7.19 15.01
C PRO A 2 26.91 7.13 13.79
N GLU A 3 27.45 7.31 12.59
CA GLU A 3 26.71 7.23 11.31
C GLU A 3 26.13 5.83 10.99
N GLU A 4 26.67 4.80 11.63
CA GLU A 4 26.27 3.41 11.45
C GLU A 4 25.33 2.91 12.57
N GLN A 5 24.95 3.80 13.49
CA GLN A 5 24.01 3.53 14.56
C GLN A 5 22.61 4.02 14.18
N ILE A 6 21.58 3.25 14.53
CA ILE A 6 20.20 3.70 14.37
C ILE A 6 19.94 4.89 15.32
N PRO A 7 19.41 6.02 14.83
CA PRO A 7 19.06 7.14 15.69
C PRO A 7 18.06 6.73 16.79
N GLY A 8 18.40 7.01 18.05
CA GLY A 8 17.55 6.67 19.20
C GLY A 8 17.66 5.23 19.71
N GLU A 9 18.43 4.37 19.05
CA GLU A 9 18.72 3.02 19.56
C GLU A 9 19.68 3.09 20.77
N ASN A 10 19.34 2.37 21.85
CA ASN A 10 20.11 2.38 23.09
C ASN A 10 21.01 1.15 23.20
N TYR A 11 22.33 1.37 23.17
CA TYR A 11 23.33 0.32 23.29
C TYR A 11 23.81 0.19 24.74
N LYS A 12 23.36 -0.85 25.45
CA LYS A 12 23.73 -1.10 26.85
C LYS A 12 24.83 -2.17 26.95
N PRO A 13 25.83 -2.01 27.85
CA PRO A 13 26.78 -3.08 28.14
C PRO A 13 26.07 -4.39 28.53
N GLY A 14 26.50 -5.50 27.94
CA GLY A 14 25.91 -6.84 28.15
C GLY A 14 24.65 -7.13 27.33
N ALA A 15 24.08 -6.15 26.61
CA ALA A 15 22.97 -6.41 25.69
C ALA A 15 23.45 -7.23 24.49
N ARG A 16 22.61 -8.19 24.06
CA ARG A 16 22.81 -8.90 22.79
C ARG A 16 22.19 -8.08 21.67
N LEU A 17 22.91 -7.97 20.57
CA LEU A 17 22.48 -7.19 19.41
C LEU A 17 23.01 -7.85 18.14
N LYS A 18 22.15 -8.07 17.14
CA LYS A 18 22.62 -8.42 15.79
C LYS A 18 23.15 -7.18 15.09
N VAL A 19 24.29 -7.31 14.43
CA VAL A 19 24.96 -6.23 13.68
C VAL A 19 25.40 -6.76 12.33
N PHE A 20 25.49 -5.87 11.34
CA PHE A 20 26.09 -6.17 10.06
C PHE A 20 27.56 -5.76 10.07
N VAL A 21 28.46 -6.65 9.63
CA VAL A 21 29.87 -6.30 9.42
C VAL A 21 29.96 -5.54 8.09
N LYS A 22 30.14 -4.21 8.17
CA LYS A 22 30.15 -3.34 6.98
C LYS A 22 31.48 -3.40 6.25
N GLU A 23 32.58 -3.27 6.98
CA GLU A 23 33.93 -3.34 6.42
C GLU A 23 34.95 -3.80 7.45
N VAL A 24 36.06 -4.35 6.97
CA VAL A 24 37.26 -4.59 7.75
C VAL A 24 38.37 -3.77 7.12
N ARG A 25 38.99 -2.88 7.89
CA ARG A 25 40.05 -1.99 7.40
C ARG A 25 41.27 -2.05 8.29
N ILE A 26 42.43 -1.75 7.72
CA ILE A 26 43.68 -1.65 8.47
C ILE A 26 43.85 -0.20 8.91
N ALA A 27 43.72 0.05 10.22
CA ALA A 27 43.95 1.36 10.82
C ALA A 27 45.35 1.43 11.43
N SER A 28 45.75 2.64 11.87
CA SER A 28 47.06 2.89 12.49
C SER A 28 47.31 2.09 13.78
N LYS A 29 46.25 1.58 14.42
CA LYS A 29 46.30 0.76 15.64
C LYS A 29 46.04 -0.74 15.39
N GLY A 30 46.02 -1.16 14.12
CA GLY A 30 45.71 -2.53 13.71
C GLY A 30 44.37 -2.65 12.96
N PRO A 31 43.94 -3.89 12.68
CA PRO A 31 42.66 -4.13 12.00
C PRO A 31 41.47 -3.62 12.81
N GLU A 32 40.57 -2.90 12.16
CA GLU A 32 39.33 -2.40 12.72
C GLU A 32 38.16 -3.03 11.96
N VAL A 33 37.17 -3.55 12.69
CA VAL A 33 35.92 -4.07 12.14
C VAL A 33 34.83 -3.03 12.34
N VAL A 34 34.30 -2.50 11.24
CA VAL A 34 33.22 -1.52 11.27
C VAL A 34 31.89 -2.24 11.20
N LEU A 35 31.05 -1.99 12.20
CA LEU A 35 29.72 -2.59 12.34
C LEU A 35 28.65 -1.57 11.98
N SER A 36 27.54 -2.07 11.44
CA SER A 36 26.38 -1.27 11.03
C SER A 36 25.06 -1.84 11.53
N ARG A 37 24.21 -0.94 11.99
CA ARG A 37 22.78 -1.15 12.27
C ARG A 37 21.89 -0.43 11.24
N THR A 38 22.44 0.52 10.51
CA THR A 38 21.71 1.33 9.50
C THR A 38 21.74 0.73 8.09
N SER A 39 22.70 -0.13 7.78
CA SER A 39 22.82 -0.77 6.45
C SER A 39 21.60 -1.63 6.09
N ASP A 40 21.10 -1.53 4.86
CA ASP A 40 20.00 -2.35 4.32
C ASP A 40 20.29 -3.86 4.35
N GLU A 41 21.58 -4.22 4.30
CA GLU A 41 22.02 -5.61 4.34
C GLU A 41 21.66 -6.30 5.67
N ILE A 42 21.60 -5.55 6.78
CA ILE A 42 21.19 -6.15 8.06
C ILE A 42 19.76 -6.69 7.98
N LEU A 43 18.85 -5.97 7.31
CA LEU A 43 17.45 -6.36 7.17
C LEU A 43 17.36 -7.65 6.34
N LYS A 44 18.06 -7.70 5.19
CA LYS A 44 18.12 -8.91 4.35
C LYS A 44 18.67 -10.12 5.11
N LYS A 45 19.72 -9.92 5.92
CA LYS A 45 20.33 -11.01 6.72
C LYS A 45 19.42 -11.46 7.85
N ILE A 46 18.69 -10.56 8.50
CA ILE A 46 17.70 -10.94 9.51
C ILE A 46 16.55 -11.73 8.87
N PHE A 47 16.03 -11.29 7.72
CA PHE A 47 15.05 -12.06 6.96
C PHE A 47 15.56 -13.47 6.62
N TYR A 48 16.80 -13.58 6.12
CA TYR A 48 17.43 -14.86 5.80
C TYR A 48 17.53 -15.79 7.03
N LEU A 49 17.83 -15.24 8.21
CA LEU A 49 17.95 -16.03 9.45
C LEU A 49 16.59 -16.41 10.04
N GLU A 50 15.57 -15.55 9.91
CA GLU A 50 14.25 -15.75 10.53
C GLU A 50 13.30 -16.59 9.65
N ILE A 51 13.47 -16.55 8.32
CA ILE A 51 12.50 -17.12 7.37
C ILE A 51 13.17 -18.30 6.61
N PRO A 52 12.84 -19.56 6.94
CA PRO A 52 13.39 -20.75 6.29
C PRO A 52 13.18 -20.77 4.77
N GLU A 53 12.04 -20.27 4.29
CA GLU A 53 11.72 -20.23 2.87
C GLU A 53 12.69 -19.32 2.09
N ILE A 54 13.21 -18.26 2.71
CA ILE A 54 14.24 -17.40 2.11
C ILE A 54 15.61 -18.09 2.12
N SER A 55 15.99 -18.74 3.23
CA SER A 55 17.28 -19.43 3.30
C SER A 55 17.36 -20.69 2.43
N ASN A 56 16.23 -21.35 2.19
CA ASN A 56 16.11 -22.47 1.26
C ASN A 56 15.95 -22.03 -0.20
N GLY A 57 15.86 -20.73 -0.49
CA GLY A 57 15.73 -20.19 -1.84
C GLY A 57 14.33 -20.35 -2.47
N LEU A 58 13.29 -20.65 -1.68
CA LEU A 58 11.90 -20.71 -2.15
C LEU A 58 11.28 -19.32 -2.30
N ILE A 59 11.79 -18.35 -1.53
CA ILE A 59 11.41 -16.95 -1.59
C ILE A 59 12.68 -16.12 -1.80
N GLU A 60 12.62 -15.20 -2.76
CA GLU A 60 13.69 -14.26 -3.05
C GLU A 60 13.31 -12.85 -2.58
N ILE A 61 14.25 -12.16 -1.92
CA ILE A 61 14.13 -10.72 -1.66
C ILE A 61 14.62 -9.95 -2.89
N LYS A 62 13.71 -9.36 -3.64
CA LYS A 62 14.01 -8.65 -4.90
C LYS A 62 14.56 -7.26 -4.66
N SER A 63 14.05 -6.55 -3.67
CA SER A 63 14.44 -5.16 -3.37
C SER A 63 14.15 -4.81 -1.92
N VAL A 64 14.89 -3.84 -1.40
CA VAL A 64 14.70 -3.27 -0.05
C VAL A 64 14.82 -1.76 -0.16
N ALA A 65 13.88 -1.06 0.46
CA ALA A 65 13.98 0.37 0.70
C ALA A 65 13.82 0.63 2.19
N ARG A 66 14.80 1.27 2.82
CA ARG A 66 14.89 1.37 4.27
C ARG A 66 15.20 2.78 4.74
N GLU A 67 14.43 3.23 5.72
CA GLU A 67 14.76 4.36 6.59
C GLU A 67 14.97 3.80 8.00
N ALA A 68 16.24 3.50 8.32
CA ALA A 68 16.64 2.71 9.48
C ALA A 68 16.08 3.25 10.81
N GLY A 69 15.51 2.36 11.62
CA GLY A 69 14.84 2.69 12.89
C GLY A 69 13.44 3.29 12.75
N SER A 70 12.98 3.58 11.53
CA SER A 70 11.66 4.14 11.28
C SER A 70 10.76 3.19 10.50
N ARG A 71 11.02 3.02 9.21
CA ARG A 71 10.19 2.20 8.32
C ARG A 71 10.99 1.65 7.15
N SER A 72 10.68 0.42 6.77
CA SER A 72 11.24 -0.26 5.60
C SER A 72 10.14 -0.91 4.77
N LYS A 73 10.38 -1.00 3.46
CA LYS A 73 9.64 -1.85 2.55
C LYS A 73 10.57 -2.92 2.00
N VAL A 74 10.07 -4.15 1.92
CA VAL A 74 10.81 -5.32 1.42
C VAL A 74 9.98 -5.98 0.34
N ALA A 75 10.52 -6.04 -0.88
CA ALA A 75 9.87 -6.69 -2.01
C ALA A 75 10.29 -8.15 -2.06
N VAL A 76 9.33 -9.06 -1.99
CA VAL A 76 9.53 -10.52 -1.99
C VAL A 76 8.82 -11.16 -3.16
N TYR A 77 9.40 -12.24 -3.66
CA TYR A 77 8.90 -13.00 -4.80
C TYR A 77 9.07 -14.50 -4.54
N SER A 78 8.15 -15.31 -5.07
CA SER A 78 8.33 -16.75 -5.23
C SER A 78 7.89 -17.15 -6.64
N ASP A 79 8.63 -18.06 -7.26
CA ASP A 79 8.28 -18.67 -8.54
C ASP A 79 7.35 -19.89 -8.37
N SER A 80 7.24 -20.41 -7.14
CA SER A 80 6.42 -21.57 -6.81
C SER A 80 5.00 -21.15 -6.46
N GLU A 81 4.01 -21.59 -7.24
CA GLU A 81 2.57 -21.35 -6.99
C GLU A 81 2.08 -21.83 -5.62
N ASN A 82 2.77 -22.81 -5.01
CA ASN A 82 2.42 -23.35 -3.70
C ASN A 82 3.00 -22.55 -2.52
N VAL A 83 3.72 -21.46 -2.77
CA VAL A 83 4.39 -20.65 -1.75
C VAL A 83 3.85 -19.23 -1.83
N ASP A 84 3.14 -18.80 -0.79
CA ASP A 84 2.75 -17.39 -0.61
C ASP A 84 3.94 -16.62 0.01
N PRO A 85 4.62 -15.75 -0.75
CA PRO A 85 5.81 -15.07 -0.26
C PRO A 85 5.50 -14.10 0.88
N ILE A 86 4.34 -13.43 0.85
CA ILE A 86 3.95 -12.49 1.91
C ILE A 86 3.58 -13.29 3.16
N GLY A 87 2.67 -14.26 3.05
CA GLY A 87 2.19 -15.07 4.17
C GLY A 87 3.32 -15.80 4.88
N SER A 88 4.28 -16.34 4.11
CA SER A 88 5.51 -16.89 4.67
C SER A 88 6.29 -15.83 5.45
N CYS A 89 6.60 -14.68 4.88
CA CYS A 89 7.38 -13.67 5.61
C CYS A 89 6.66 -13.13 6.87
N VAL A 90 5.33 -13.03 6.86
CA VAL A 90 4.53 -12.58 8.00
C VAL A 90 4.47 -13.65 9.10
N GLY A 91 4.26 -14.92 8.73
CA GLY A 91 4.07 -16.03 9.65
C GLY A 91 2.72 -16.01 10.37
N GLN A 92 2.47 -17.03 11.19
CA GLN A 92 1.20 -17.18 11.92
C GLN A 92 0.92 -15.95 12.80
N ARG A 93 -0.18 -15.24 12.52
CA ARG A 93 -0.58 -14.00 13.21
C ARG A 93 0.54 -12.93 13.24
N GLY A 94 1.43 -12.91 12.25
CA GLY A 94 2.52 -11.95 12.19
C GLY A 94 3.71 -12.26 13.09
N ALA A 95 3.79 -13.44 13.70
CA ALA A 95 4.84 -13.76 14.67
C ALA A 95 6.26 -13.54 14.12
N ARG A 96 6.54 -13.98 12.88
CA ARG A 96 7.87 -13.84 12.27
C ARG A 96 8.23 -12.38 12.02
N ILE A 97 7.33 -11.63 11.38
CA ILE A 97 7.59 -10.22 11.11
C ILE A 97 7.74 -9.39 12.39
N GLN A 98 7.01 -9.72 13.47
CA GLN A 98 7.18 -9.07 14.76
C GLN A 98 8.56 -9.35 15.39
N THR A 99 9.09 -10.57 15.25
CA THR A 99 10.47 -10.89 15.68
C THR A 99 11.48 -10.00 14.95
N ILE A 100 11.34 -9.84 13.63
CA ILE A 100 12.24 -9.00 12.82
C ILE A 100 12.12 -7.52 13.23
N ILE A 101 10.90 -7.01 13.39
CA ILE A 101 10.65 -5.64 13.87
C ILE A 101 11.33 -5.41 15.22
N SER A 102 11.20 -6.37 16.15
CA SER A 102 11.81 -6.28 17.47
C SER A 102 13.35 -6.29 17.41
N GLU A 103 13.95 -7.10 16.52
CA GLU A 103 15.40 -7.15 16.33
C GLU A 103 15.97 -5.81 15.77
N LEU A 104 15.14 -5.04 15.07
CA LEU A 104 15.48 -3.73 14.52
C LEU A 104 14.98 -2.55 15.38
N GLY A 105 14.73 -2.80 16.67
CA GLY A 105 14.40 -1.73 17.62
C GLY A 105 13.03 -1.10 17.39
N GLY A 106 12.09 -1.84 16.77
CA GLY A 106 10.72 -1.37 16.51
C GLY A 106 10.53 -0.72 15.15
N GLU A 107 11.53 -0.76 14.26
CA GLU A 107 11.40 -0.34 12.86
C GLU A 107 10.20 -1.01 12.19
N LYS A 108 9.28 -0.24 11.59
CA LYS A 108 8.10 -0.79 10.92
C LYS A 108 8.48 -1.40 9.58
N ILE A 109 7.96 -2.57 9.23
CA ILE A 109 8.31 -3.26 7.99
C ILE A 109 7.04 -3.59 7.22
N ASP A 110 6.98 -3.14 5.97
CA ASP A 110 5.98 -3.55 5.00
C ASP A 110 6.58 -4.62 4.09
N ILE A 111 5.94 -5.78 4.02
CA ILE A 111 6.29 -6.84 3.06
C ILE A 111 5.42 -6.64 1.82
N ILE A 112 6.06 -6.48 0.68
CA ILE A 112 5.42 -6.14 -0.59
C ILE A 112 5.65 -7.29 -1.56
N GLU A 113 4.61 -7.75 -2.24
CA GLU A 113 4.77 -8.70 -3.34
C GLU A 113 5.38 -7.99 -4.55
N TYR A 114 6.50 -8.53 -5.00
CA TYR A 114 7.15 -8.09 -6.23
C TYR A 114 6.36 -8.60 -7.44
N ASP A 115 6.23 -7.75 -8.45
CA ASP A 115 5.74 -8.13 -9.77
C ASP A 115 6.75 -7.64 -10.84
N SER A 116 6.88 -8.43 -11.91
CA SER A 116 7.66 -8.03 -13.08
C SER A 116 7.01 -6.89 -13.87
N ASP A 117 5.68 -6.77 -13.79
CA ASP A 117 4.93 -5.65 -14.35
C ASP A 117 5.13 -4.41 -13.45
N PRO A 118 5.76 -3.34 -13.96
CA PRO A 118 6.03 -2.15 -13.18
C PRO A 118 4.76 -1.47 -12.66
N VAL A 119 3.63 -1.55 -13.38
CA VAL A 119 2.36 -0.95 -12.95
C VAL A 119 1.88 -1.64 -11.67
N LYS A 120 1.81 -2.97 -11.69
CA LYS A 120 1.42 -3.76 -10.51
C LYS A 120 2.40 -3.59 -9.37
N PHE A 121 3.69 -3.62 -9.64
CA PHE A 121 4.69 -3.49 -8.58
C PHE A 121 4.68 -2.11 -7.93
N ILE A 122 4.49 -1.03 -8.69
CA ILE A 122 4.32 0.33 -8.13
C ILE A 122 3.05 0.43 -7.28
N ALA A 123 1.93 -0.15 -7.75
CA ALA A 123 0.70 -0.22 -6.95
C ALA A 123 0.92 -0.95 -5.61
N ASN A 124 1.58 -2.11 -5.65
CA ASN A 124 1.92 -2.88 -4.46
C ASN A 124 2.85 -2.10 -3.53
N ALA A 125 3.87 -1.42 -4.07
CA ALA A 125 4.85 -0.66 -3.29
C ALA A 125 4.23 0.52 -2.51
N LEU A 126 3.13 1.08 -3.01
CA LEU A 126 2.39 2.16 -2.35
C LEU A 126 1.46 1.68 -1.21
N SER A 127 1.28 0.37 -1.05
CA SER A 127 0.55 -0.23 0.07
C SER A 127 1.00 0.39 1.40
N PRO A 128 0.06 0.81 2.27
CA PRO A 128 -1.36 0.44 2.30
C PRO A 128 -2.32 1.31 1.46
N ALA A 129 -1.82 2.32 0.74
CA ALA A 129 -2.69 3.20 -0.03
C ALA A 129 -3.26 2.51 -1.28
N LYS A 130 -4.56 2.69 -1.53
CA LYS A 130 -5.21 2.16 -2.73
C LYS A 130 -5.06 3.12 -3.91
N VAL A 131 -4.61 2.57 -5.04
CA VAL A 131 -4.38 3.29 -6.29
C VAL A 131 -5.54 3.11 -7.26
N ILE A 132 -5.90 4.16 -8.00
CA ILE A 132 -6.94 4.12 -9.04
C ILE A 132 -6.33 3.83 -10.41
N ALA A 133 -5.29 4.59 -10.76
CA ALA A 133 -4.65 4.52 -12.07
C ALA A 133 -3.16 4.85 -11.94
N ILE A 134 -2.36 4.29 -12.84
CA ILE A 134 -0.92 4.53 -12.94
C ILE A 134 -0.58 4.74 -14.40
N ASP A 135 -0.06 5.91 -14.72
CA ASP A 135 0.50 6.24 -16.03
C ASP A 135 2.03 6.18 -15.94
N ILE A 136 2.64 5.30 -16.73
CA ILE A 136 4.10 5.11 -16.72
C ILE A 136 4.76 5.67 -17.98
N ASN A 137 5.92 6.28 -17.78
CA ASN A 137 6.89 6.58 -18.83
C ASN A 137 8.14 5.73 -18.59
N GLU A 138 8.25 4.63 -19.32
CA GLU A 138 9.33 3.66 -19.18
C GLU A 138 10.71 4.25 -19.51
N LYS A 139 10.79 5.14 -20.50
CA LYS A 139 12.05 5.76 -20.92
C LYS A 139 12.67 6.60 -19.79
N GLU A 140 11.83 7.29 -19.03
CA GLU A 140 12.26 8.16 -17.92
C GLU A 140 12.21 7.48 -16.55
N LYS A 141 11.70 6.24 -16.47
CA LYS A 141 11.32 5.56 -15.22
C LYS A 141 10.50 6.45 -14.29
N LYS A 142 9.47 7.08 -14.84
CA LYS A 142 8.51 7.93 -14.10
C LYS A 142 7.13 7.29 -14.12
N ALA A 143 6.43 7.39 -12.99
CA ALA A 143 5.06 6.95 -12.83
C ALA A 143 4.24 8.08 -12.20
N VAL A 144 3.10 8.39 -12.81
CA VAL A 144 2.09 9.29 -12.25
C VAL A 144 0.95 8.42 -11.72
N VAL A 145 0.72 8.52 -10.42
CA VAL A 145 -0.21 7.65 -9.69
C VAL A 145 -1.39 8.48 -9.24
N THR A 146 -2.59 8.09 -9.67
CA THR A 146 -3.83 8.74 -9.26
C THR A 146 -4.49 7.97 -8.13
N VAL A 147 -4.81 8.66 -7.03
CA VAL A 147 -5.45 8.08 -5.84
C VAL A 147 -6.69 8.90 -5.44
N ASN A 148 -7.62 8.32 -4.68
CA ASN A 148 -8.76 9.06 -4.15
C ASN A 148 -8.30 10.06 -3.08
N SER A 149 -9.10 11.09 -2.82
CA SER A 149 -8.84 12.12 -1.79
C SER A 149 -8.56 11.54 -0.40
N ASP A 150 -9.28 10.50 0.01
CA ASP A 150 -9.09 9.81 1.29
C ASP A 150 -7.76 9.02 1.35
N GLN A 151 -7.26 8.59 0.19
CA GLN A 151 -6.00 7.83 0.06
C GLN A 151 -4.79 8.73 -0.16
N PHE A 152 -4.97 10.00 -0.57
CA PHE A 152 -3.87 10.91 -0.92
C PHE A 152 -2.85 11.08 0.21
N SER A 153 -3.32 11.37 1.42
CA SER A 153 -2.45 11.52 2.60
C SER A 153 -1.71 10.24 2.95
N LEU A 154 -2.37 9.08 2.81
CA LEU A 154 -1.78 7.77 3.08
C LEU A 154 -0.72 7.40 2.04
N ALA A 155 -0.98 7.69 0.77
CA ALA A 155 -0.08 7.43 -0.34
C ALA A 155 1.22 8.23 -0.21
N ILE A 156 1.14 9.51 0.14
CA ILE A 156 2.30 10.36 0.44
C ILE A 156 3.00 9.87 1.71
N GLY A 157 2.23 9.63 2.77
CA GLY A 157 2.74 9.26 4.10
C GLY A 157 3.35 10.45 4.86
N LYS A 158 3.65 10.24 6.15
CA LYS A 158 4.25 11.28 7.00
C LYS A 158 5.57 11.78 6.41
N ASN A 159 5.69 13.08 6.15
CA ASN A 159 6.85 13.70 5.51
C ASN A 159 7.25 13.06 4.15
N GLY A 160 6.28 12.49 3.42
CA GLY A 160 6.54 11.80 2.15
C GLY A 160 7.24 10.44 2.29
N GLN A 161 7.28 9.85 3.49
CA GLN A 161 8.02 8.61 3.73
C GLN A 161 7.50 7.44 2.88
N ASN A 162 6.18 7.30 2.73
CA ASN A 162 5.63 6.14 2.02
C ASN A 162 5.97 6.18 0.53
N VAL A 163 5.74 7.31 -0.14
CA VAL A 163 6.06 7.49 -1.56
C VAL A 163 7.57 7.40 -1.82
N ARG A 164 8.42 7.92 -0.91
CA ARG A 164 9.88 7.81 -1.04
C ARG A 164 10.37 6.38 -0.95
N LEU A 165 9.87 5.62 0.03
CA LEU A 165 10.19 4.20 0.16
C LEU A 165 9.67 3.39 -1.03
N ALA A 166 8.45 3.67 -1.51
CA ALA A 166 7.89 3.02 -2.68
C ALA A 166 8.71 3.29 -3.96
N ALA A 167 9.09 4.56 -4.17
CA ALA A 167 9.92 4.99 -5.29
C ALA A 167 11.30 4.31 -5.28
N HIS A 168 11.93 4.25 -4.11
CA HIS A 168 13.22 3.57 -3.96
C HIS A 168 13.08 2.05 -4.15
N LEU A 169 12.04 1.42 -3.59
CA LEU A 169 11.80 -0.02 -3.70
C LEU A 169 11.58 -0.46 -5.14
N ALA A 170 10.74 0.28 -5.87
CA ALA A 170 10.42 0.00 -7.27
C ALA A 170 11.55 0.42 -8.23
N GLY A 171 12.39 1.38 -7.84
CA GLY A 171 13.36 2.00 -8.73
C GLY A 171 12.73 2.95 -9.75
N TRP A 172 11.61 3.59 -9.37
CA TRP A 172 10.83 4.52 -10.20
C TRP A 172 10.68 5.87 -9.49
N LYS A 173 10.60 6.95 -10.27
CA LYS A 173 10.13 8.25 -9.76
C LYS A 173 8.60 8.21 -9.72
N ILE A 174 8.01 8.46 -8.56
CA ILE A 174 6.56 8.35 -8.35
C ILE A 174 6.01 9.71 -7.96
N ASP A 175 5.10 10.25 -8.79
CA ASP A 175 4.32 11.46 -8.51
C ASP A 175 2.89 11.06 -8.19
N ILE A 176 2.32 11.57 -7.10
CA ILE A 176 0.96 11.21 -6.66
C ILE A 176 0.00 12.38 -6.97
N LEU A 177 -1.09 12.07 -7.66
CA LEU A 177 -2.18 12.98 -7.97
C LEU A 177 -3.45 12.58 -7.22
N GLU A 178 -4.18 13.59 -6.76
CA GLU A 178 -5.48 13.43 -6.15
C GLU A 178 -6.58 13.44 -7.22
N ASN A 179 -7.39 12.38 -7.28
CA ASN A 179 -8.60 12.36 -8.08
C ASN A 179 -9.67 13.23 -7.44
N LYS A 180 -9.69 14.51 -7.81
CA LYS A 180 -10.78 15.42 -7.45
C LYS A 180 -11.96 15.09 -8.36
N LYS A 181 -12.84 14.20 -7.90
CA LYS A 181 -14.19 14.11 -8.47
C LYS A 181 -14.79 15.51 -8.42
N SER A 182 -15.02 16.10 -9.59
CA SER A 182 -15.83 17.29 -9.72
C SER A 182 -17.18 16.98 -9.07
N VAL A 183 -17.65 17.80 -8.14
CA VAL A 183 -19.01 17.75 -7.58
C VAL A 183 -20.08 18.11 -8.64
N LYS A 184 -19.79 17.90 -9.94
CA LYS A 184 -20.62 18.27 -11.08
C LYS A 184 -21.21 17.07 -11.82
N ASP A 185 -20.73 15.85 -11.56
CA ASP A 185 -21.20 14.64 -12.27
C ASP A 185 -22.30 13.87 -11.51
N GLU A 186 -22.79 14.39 -10.38
CA GLU A 186 -23.91 13.80 -9.60
C GLU A 186 -25.23 14.58 -9.78
N ALA A 187 -25.35 15.48 -10.76
CA ALA A 187 -26.54 16.32 -10.97
C ALA A 187 -27.24 16.10 -12.34
N LEU A 188 -27.12 14.91 -12.94
CA LEU A 188 -27.83 14.56 -14.18
C LEU A 188 -28.39 13.13 -14.10
N ASP A 189 -29.26 12.87 -13.12
CA ASP A 189 -30.22 11.78 -13.25
C ASP A 189 -31.42 12.03 -12.32
N GLU A 190 -32.36 12.89 -12.77
CA GLU A 190 -33.76 12.93 -12.34
C GLU A 190 -34.48 14.01 -13.18
N ASN A 191 -34.84 13.64 -14.41
CA ASN A 191 -35.94 14.26 -15.15
C ASN A 191 -36.66 13.13 -15.89
N GLU A 192 -37.35 12.28 -15.14
CA GLU A 192 -38.45 11.50 -15.71
C GLU A 192 -39.63 12.45 -15.93
N ILE A 193 -39.84 12.81 -17.19
CA ILE A 193 -41.05 13.42 -17.70
C ILE A 193 -41.98 12.26 -18.08
N PRO A 194 -43.17 12.08 -17.49
CA PRO A 194 -44.20 11.28 -18.13
C PRO A 194 -45.00 12.19 -19.06
N GLU A 195 -44.69 12.12 -20.36
CA GLU A 195 -45.62 12.53 -21.42
C GLU A 195 -46.81 11.55 -21.44
N GLY A 196 -48.02 12.09 -21.55
CA GLY A 196 -49.26 11.31 -21.60
C GLY A 196 -49.72 11.02 -23.03
N GLU A 197 -50.39 9.87 -23.16
CA GLU A 197 -51.30 9.39 -24.21
C GLU A 197 -52.17 8.34 -23.47
N ASP A 198 -53.49 8.20 -23.56
CA ASP A 198 -54.51 8.73 -24.46
C ASP A 198 -55.87 8.78 -23.74
N ALA A 199 -56.73 9.67 -24.22
CA ALA A 199 -58.11 9.81 -23.80
C ALA A 199 -59.01 8.85 -24.60
N ASP A 200 -59.65 7.90 -23.92
CA ASP A 200 -60.81 7.18 -24.45
C ASP A 200 -62.10 7.83 -23.94
N ILE A 201 -62.80 8.48 -24.86
CA ILE A 201 -64.15 9.02 -24.72
C ILE A 201 -65.11 7.88 -25.09
N GLU A 202 -65.83 7.34 -24.10
CA GLU A 202 -67.06 6.58 -24.36
C GLU A 202 -68.27 7.44 -24.03
N GLU A 203 -68.98 7.87 -25.08
CA GLU A 203 -70.27 8.52 -25.02
C GLU A 203 -71.35 7.55 -25.52
N SER A 204 -72.23 7.11 -24.63
CA SER A 204 -73.58 6.60 -24.92
C SER A 204 -74.38 6.71 -23.60
N GLY A 205 -75.58 7.24 -23.49
CA GLY A 205 -76.58 7.76 -24.41
C GLY A 205 -77.95 7.53 -23.75
N MET A 206 -78.74 8.60 -23.55
CA MET A 206 -80.19 8.62 -23.23
C MET A 206 -80.64 8.05 -21.87
N GLU A 207 -81.69 8.49 -21.18
CA GLU A 207 -82.61 9.64 -21.22
C GLU A 207 -83.46 9.57 -19.92
N ALA A 208 -84.16 10.68 -19.64
CA ALA A 208 -85.47 10.76 -18.97
C ALA A 208 -85.57 10.99 -17.44
N GLU A 209 -86.37 12.02 -17.18
CA GLU A 209 -86.94 12.56 -15.96
C GLU A 209 -87.72 11.52 -15.11
N ASN A 210 -87.76 11.72 -13.78
CA ASN A 210 -89.04 11.91 -13.12
C ASN A 210 -88.95 12.54 -11.72
N VAL A 211 -90.03 13.27 -11.41
CA VAL A 211 -90.35 14.04 -10.22
C VAL A 211 -91.06 13.16 -9.17
N GLU A 212 -91.25 13.70 -7.96
CA GLU A 212 -92.13 13.26 -6.84
C GLU A 212 -91.47 12.39 -5.75
N ALA A 213 -91.78 12.49 -4.45
CA ALA A 213 -92.47 13.47 -3.63
C ALA A 213 -92.24 13.09 -2.14
N VAL A 214 -92.20 14.10 -1.29
CA VAL A 214 -92.72 14.22 0.10
C VAL A 214 -93.19 12.96 0.85
N LYS A 215 -92.69 12.78 2.10
CA LYS A 215 -93.42 12.59 3.38
C LYS A 215 -92.40 12.39 4.52
N GLU A 216 -92.28 13.31 5.48
CA GLU A 216 -92.99 13.33 6.77
C GLU A 216 -92.95 12.00 7.53
N GLU A 217 -92.10 11.90 8.55
CA GLU A 217 -92.46 11.91 9.99
C GLU A 217 -91.23 12.27 10.84
#